data_AF-A0A376TLJ3-F1
#
_entry.id   AF-A0A376TLJ3-F1
#
_cell.length_a   1.000
_cell.length_b   1.000
_cell.length_c   1.000
_cell.angle_alpha   90.00
_cell.angle_beta   90.00
_cell.angle_gamma   90.00
#
_symmetry.space_group_name_H-M   'P 1'
#
loop_
_entity.id
_entity.type
_entity.pdbx_description
1 polymer ?
#
loop_
_entity_poly.entity_id
_entity_poly.type
_entity_poly.pdbx_seq_one_letter_code
_entity_poly.pdbx_strand_id
1 'polypeptide(L)'
;MRAPGEAPGLMALEIAIDELAEKAGIDPVEFRILNDTQVDPADQTRRFSRRQLIECLRTGADKFGWKQRNATPGQVRDGEWLVGHGVAAGFRNNLLEKSGARVHLEPNGTVTVETDMTDIGTGSYTILAQTAAEMLGVPLEQVAVHLGDSSFPVSAGSGGQWGREYLHLRRLRRLCETSRNDCLGSRV
;
A
#
# COMPACT_ATOMS: atom_id res chain seq x y z
N MET A 1 15.79 7.41 -2.67
CA MET A 1 15.27 6.64 -3.83
C MET A 1 14.12 5.75 -3.34
N ARG A 2 13.08 5.52 -4.15
CA ARG A 2 11.89 4.72 -3.78
C ARG A 2 12.17 3.22 -3.97
N ALA A 3 11.64 2.38 -3.07
CA ALA A 3 11.81 0.92 -3.06
C ALA A 3 13.28 0.45 -3.13
N PRO A 4 14.13 0.84 -2.16
CA PRO A 4 15.54 0.43 -2.13
C PRO A 4 15.66 -1.09 -2.04
N GLY A 5 16.52 -1.70 -2.87
CA GLY A 5 16.68 -3.15 -2.98
C GLY A 5 15.72 -3.77 -4.00
N GLU A 6 14.43 -3.76 -3.72
CA GLU A 6 13.41 -4.39 -4.56
C GLU A 6 13.31 -3.76 -5.94
N ALA A 7 13.48 -2.44 -6.10
CA ALA A 7 13.46 -1.83 -7.44
C ALA A 7 14.54 -2.39 -8.36
N PRO A 8 15.85 -2.30 -8.05
CA PRO A 8 16.89 -2.90 -8.90
C PRO A 8 16.82 -4.44 -8.91
N GLY A 9 16.40 -5.07 -7.82
CA GLY A 9 16.26 -6.53 -7.75
C GLY A 9 15.18 -7.06 -8.70
N LEU A 10 14.00 -6.43 -8.72
CA LEU A 10 12.91 -6.81 -9.61
C LEU A 10 13.21 -6.46 -11.07
N MET A 11 13.99 -5.42 -11.35
CA MET A 11 14.45 -5.15 -12.72
C MET A 11 15.20 -6.34 -13.30
N ALA A 12 16.08 -6.97 -12.53
CA ALA A 12 16.81 -8.15 -12.99
C ALA A 12 15.95 -9.43 -12.94
N LEU A 13 15.26 -9.66 -11.82
CA LEU A 13 14.46 -10.87 -11.61
C LEU A 13 13.36 -11.01 -12.65
N GLU A 14 12.59 -9.95 -12.92
CA GLU A 14 11.41 -10.05 -13.78
C GLU A 14 11.76 -10.21 -15.26
N ILE A 15 12.95 -9.76 -15.68
CA ILE A 15 13.50 -10.10 -17.01
C ILE A 15 13.88 -11.58 -17.06
N ALA A 16 14.60 -12.08 -16.05
CA ALA A 16 15.00 -13.49 -16.01
C ALA A 16 13.79 -14.44 -15.97
N ILE A 17 12.70 -14.05 -15.30
CA ILE A 17 11.43 -14.80 -15.30
C ILE A 17 10.81 -14.82 -16.70
N ASP A 18 10.85 -13.70 -17.44
CA ASP A 18 10.33 -13.64 -18.81
C ASP A 18 11.14 -14.51 -19.78
N GLU A 19 12.47 -14.46 -19.69
CA GLU A 19 13.37 -15.35 -20.47
C GLU A 19 13.12 -16.83 -20.17
N LEU A 20 12.90 -17.18 -18.90
CA LEU A 20 12.61 -18.55 -18.50
C LEU A 20 11.24 -19.02 -19.00
N ALA A 21 10.23 -18.15 -18.95
CA ALA A 21 8.91 -18.43 -19.48
C ALA A 21 8.94 -18.66 -21.00
N GLU A 22 9.67 -17.80 -21.74
CA GLU A 22 9.90 -17.97 -23.18
C GLU A 22 10.57 -19.31 -23.49
N LYS A 23 11.66 -19.62 -22.79
CA LYS A 23 12.40 -20.87 -22.98
C LYS A 23 11.59 -22.12 -22.63
N ALA A 24 10.66 -22.01 -21.68
CA ALA A 24 9.72 -23.07 -21.33
C ALA A 24 8.53 -23.18 -22.29
N GLY A 25 8.34 -22.21 -23.18
CA GLY A 25 7.17 -22.13 -24.07
C GLY A 25 5.86 -21.86 -23.32
N ILE A 26 5.93 -21.18 -22.16
CA ILE A 26 4.78 -20.87 -21.30
C ILE A 26 4.53 -19.36 -21.35
N ASP A 27 3.26 -18.95 -21.42
CA ASP A 27 2.91 -17.52 -21.31
C ASP A 27 3.43 -16.94 -19.98
N PRO A 28 4.07 -15.76 -19.97
CA PRO A 28 4.71 -15.23 -18.77
C PRO A 28 3.75 -14.83 -17.64
N VAL A 29 2.45 -14.63 -17.92
CA VAL A 29 1.43 -14.48 -16.86
C VAL A 29 1.18 -15.84 -16.21
N GLU A 30 0.93 -16.87 -17.02
CA GLU A 30 0.67 -18.22 -16.52
C GLU A 30 1.90 -18.82 -15.82
N PHE A 31 3.10 -18.53 -16.31
CA PHE A 31 4.35 -18.96 -15.67
C PHE A 31 4.47 -18.41 -14.23
N ARG A 32 4.11 -17.13 -14.02
CA ARG A 32 4.10 -16.52 -12.68
C ARG A 32 3.02 -17.10 -11.78
N ILE A 33 1.84 -17.39 -12.33
CA ILE A 33 0.73 -18.01 -11.59
C ILE A 33 1.09 -19.43 -11.15
N LEU A 34 1.70 -20.20 -12.05
CA LEU A 34 2.16 -21.57 -11.79
C LEU A 34 3.19 -21.63 -10.65
N ASN A 35 4.02 -20.59 -10.53
CA ASN A 35 5.07 -20.48 -9.52
C ASN A 35 4.67 -19.62 -8.30
N ASP A 36 3.37 -19.34 -8.10
CA ASP A 36 2.94 -18.62 -6.91
C ASP A 36 3.11 -19.45 -5.63
N THR A 37 3.35 -18.76 -4.51
CA THR A 37 3.42 -19.37 -3.18
C THR A 37 2.56 -18.61 -2.19
N GLN A 38 1.87 -19.35 -1.33
CA GLN A 38 1.05 -18.81 -0.24
C GLN A 38 1.74 -18.90 1.13
N VAL A 39 2.98 -19.40 1.15
CA VAL A 39 3.85 -19.52 2.32
C VAL A 39 5.24 -18.97 2.01
N ASP A 40 6.03 -18.73 3.05
CA ASP A 40 7.46 -18.48 2.90
C ASP A 40 8.13 -19.76 2.36
N PRO A 41 8.78 -19.73 1.17
CA PRO A 41 9.46 -20.91 0.63
C PRO A 41 10.58 -21.44 1.53
N ALA A 42 11.17 -20.60 2.37
CA ALA A 42 12.21 -21.00 3.32
C ALA A 42 11.63 -21.61 4.61
N ASP A 43 10.39 -21.30 4.94
CA ASP A 43 9.66 -21.83 6.09
C ASP A 43 8.16 -21.96 5.77
N GLN A 44 7.77 -23.17 5.36
CA GLN A 44 6.39 -23.45 4.94
C GLN A 44 5.35 -23.31 6.07
N THR A 45 5.77 -23.22 7.34
CA THR A 45 4.86 -22.95 8.46
C THR A 45 4.42 -21.50 8.50
N ARG A 46 5.22 -20.59 7.91
CA ARG A 46 4.95 -19.16 7.87
C ARG A 46 4.12 -18.80 6.64
N ARG A 47 2.84 -18.47 6.88
CA ARG A 47 1.90 -18.03 5.84
C ARG A 47 1.97 -16.52 5.61
N PHE A 48 1.73 -16.09 4.37
CA PHE A 48 1.38 -14.68 4.11
C PHE A 48 0.06 -14.35 4.80
N SER A 49 -0.07 -13.13 5.33
CA SER A 49 -1.35 -12.66 5.92
C SER A 49 -2.47 -12.64 4.88
N ARG A 50 -2.15 -12.14 3.68
CA ARG A 50 -2.95 -12.25 2.46
C ARG A 50 -2.03 -11.93 1.27
N ARG A 51 -2.07 -12.74 0.22
CA ARG A 51 -1.31 -12.52 -1.02
C ARG A 51 -2.22 -12.80 -2.21
N GLN A 52 -2.40 -11.78 -3.07
CA GLN A 52 -3.31 -11.82 -4.20
C GLN A 52 -2.59 -11.58 -5.54
N LEU A 53 -1.38 -12.14 -5.69
CA LEU A 53 -0.58 -11.92 -6.90
C LEU A 53 -1.31 -12.49 -8.13
N ILE A 54 -1.91 -13.66 -8.00
CA ILE A 54 -2.66 -14.31 -9.08
C ILE A 54 -3.82 -13.43 -9.54
N GLU A 55 -4.60 -12.88 -8.61
CA GLU A 55 -5.73 -12.01 -8.90
C GLU A 55 -5.28 -10.71 -9.56
N CYS A 56 -4.18 -10.11 -9.11
CA CYS A 56 -3.57 -8.94 -9.74
C CYS A 56 -3.18 -9.24 -11.19
N LEU A 57 -2.50 -10.36 -11.44
CA LEU A 57 -2.07 -10.77 -12.77
C LEU A 57 -3.25 -11.04 -13.70
N ARG A 58 -4.24 -11.83 -13.26
CA ARG A 58 -5.44 -12.14 -14.06
C ARG A 58 -6.26 -10.90 -14.36
N THR A 59 -6.52 -10.06 -13.35
CA THR A 59 -7.28 -8.82 -13.52
C THR A 59 -6.56 -7.85 -14.45
N GLY A 60 -5.23 -7.72 -14.29
CA GLY A 60 -4.40 -6.91 -15.16
C GLY A 60 -4.44 -7.42 -16.60
N ALA A 61 -4.25 -8.72 -16.80
CA ALA A 61 -4.28 -9.35 -18.11
C ALA A 61 -5.63 -9.17 -18.82
N ASP A 62 -6.74 -9.37 -18.10
CA ASP A 62 -8.09 -9.19 -18.64
C ASP A 62 -8.37 -7.74 -19.03
N LYS A 63 -8.04 -6.78 -18.15
CA LYS A 63 -8.28 -5.35 -18.41
C LYS A 63 -7.36 -4.76 -19.48
N PHE A 64 -6.14 -5.26 -19.57
CA PHE A 64 -5.15 -4.80 -20.55
C PHE A 64 -5.42 -5.36 -21.96
N GLY A 65 -6.11 -6.50 -22.06
CA GLY A 65 -6.20 -7.24 -23.32
C GLY A 65 -4.92 -8.03 -23.59
N TRP A 66 -4.43 -8.77 -22.59
CA TRP A 66 -3.20 -9.55 -22.71
C TRP A 66 -3.27 -10.63 -23.79
N LYS A 67 -4.45 -11.24 -23.97
CA LYS A 67 -4.66 -12.31 -24.97
C LYS A 67 -4.49 -11.84 -26.41
N GLN A 68 -4.56 -10.53 -26.67
CA GLN A 68 -4.34 -9.94 -27.98
C GLN A 68 -2.84 -9.80 -28.31
N ARG A 69 -1.93 -10.07 -27.36
CA ARG A 69 -0.49 -10.04 -27.59
C ARG A 69 -0.08 -11.09 -28.62
N ASN A 70 0.73 -10.68 -29.60
CA ASN A 70 1.48 -11.63 -30.42
C ASN A 70 2.67 -12.15 -29.61
N ALA A 71 2.69 -13.46 -29.34
CA ALA A 71 3.74 -14.08 -28.55
C ALA A 71 5.10 -14.11 -29.26
N THR A 72 5.13 -14.03 -30.59
CA THR A 72 6.36 -13.94 -31.38
C THR A 72 6.85 -12.48 -31.42
N PRO A 73 8.05 -12.17 -30.92
CA PRO A 73 8.58 -10.80 -30.95
C PRO A 73 8.71 -10.22 -32.35
N GLY A 74 8.57 -8.90 -32.45
CA GLY A 74 8.84 -8.14 -33.69
C GLY A 74 7.81 -8.26 -34.81
N GLN A 75 6.66 -8.91 -34.56
CA GLN A 75 5.65 -9.19 -35.59
C GLN A 75 4.56 -8.11 -35.73
N VAL A 76 4.43 -7.22 -34.76
CA VAL A 76 3.36 -6.19 -34.74
C VAL A 76 3.98 -4.82 -34.97
N ARG A 77 3.39 -4.07 -35.91
CA ARG A 77 3.78 -2.69 -36.23
C ARG A 77 2.58 -1.75 -36.25
N ASP A 78 2.84 -0.51 -35.89
CA ASP A 78 1.96 0.63 -36.11
C ASP A 78 2.76 1.74 -36.81
N GLY A 79 2.56 1.87 -38.12
CA GLY A 79 3.42 2.66 -38.99
C GLY A 79 4.89 2.21 -38.91
N GLU A 80 5.76 3.11 -38.48
CA GLU A 80 7.21 2.85 -38.35
C GLU A 80 7.59 2.14 -37.04
N TRP A 81 6.68 2.06 -36.07
CA TRP A 81 6.96 1.58 -34.71
C TRP A 81 6.72 0.08 -34.59
N LEU A 82 7.64 -0.62 -33.89
CA LEU A 82 7.41 -1.99 -33.41
C LEU A 82 6.63 -1.93 -32.09
N VAL A 83 5.54 -2.69 -32.01
CA VAL A 83 4.67 -2.72 -30.84
C VAL A 83 4.92 -4.00 -30.05
N GLY A 84 5.13 -3.87 -28.74
CA GLY A 84 5.33 -4.98 -27.82
C GLY A 84 4.54 -4.78 -26.53
N HIS A 85 4.12 -5.89 -25.93
CA HIS A 85 3.45 -5.90 -24.63
C HIS A 85 4.30 -6.73 -23.66
N GLY A 86 4.56 -6.19 -22.48
CA GLY A 86 5.34 -6.83 -21.43
C GLY A 86 4.59 -6.89 -20.10
N VAL A 87 4.97 -7.83 -19.25
CA VAL A 87 4.40 -8.01 -17.91
C VAL A 87 5.51 -8.29 -16.90
N ALA A 88 5.36 -7.77 -15.69
CA ALA A 88 6.24 -8.03 -14.56
C ALA A 88 5.42 -8.07 -13.27
N ALA A 89 5.88 -8.85 -12.29
CA ALA A 89 5.33 -8.86 -10.94
C ALA A 89 5.95 -7.75 -10.08
N GLY A 90 5.11 -7.12 -9.27
CA GLY A 90 5.55 -6.18 -8.24
C GLY A 90 5.53 -6.81 -6.86
N PHE A 91 6.59 -6.64 -6.08
CA PHE A 91 6.68 -7.12 -4.71
C PHE A 91 7.31 -6.07 -3.79
N ARG A 92 6.73 -5.90 -2.61
CA ARG A 92 7.33 -5.12 -1.51
C ARG A 92 6.78 -5.60 -0.18
N ASN A 93 7.65 -5.72 0.82
CA ASN A 93 7.24 -6.10 2.17
C ASN A 93 6.37 -5.03 2.85
N ASN A 94 5.53 -5.48 3.79
CA ASN A 94 4.82 -4.60 4.70
C ASN A 94 5.53 -4.60 6.06
N LEU A 95 5.98 -3.42 6.49
CA LEU A 95 6.72 -3.22 7.74
C LEU A 95 5.85 -2.47 8.75
N LEU A 96 6.08 -2.72 10.04
CA LEU A 96 5.35 -2.06 11.13
C LEU A 96 6.34 -1.39 12.08
N GLU A 97 6.14 -0.10 12.32
CA GLU A 97 6.97 0.72 13.22
C GLU A 97 6.10 1.53 14.16
N LYS A 98 6.47 1.59 15.44
CA LYS A 98 5.68 2.27 16.49
C LYS A 98 5.38 3.71 16.08
N SER A 99 4.13 4.14 16.27
CA SER A 99 3.67 5.48 15.89
C SER A 99 2.60 6.00 16.86
N GLY A 100 2.63 7.30 17.16
CA GLY A 100 1.75 7.99 18.10
C GLY A 100 1.10 9.24 17.50
N ALA A 101 -0.04 9.63 18.07
CA ALA A 101 -0.78 10.85 17.74
C ALA A 101 -1.42 11.40 19.03
N ARG A 102 -1.91 12.64 18.99
CA ARG A 102 -2.75 13.25 20.01
C ARG A 102 -4.02 13.74 19.34
N VAL A 103 -5.16 13.53 19.99
CA VAL A 103 -6.48 13.90 19.47
C VAL A 103 -7.20 14.69 20.54
N HIS A 104 -7.73 15.85 20.16
CA HIS A 104 -8.55 16.70 21.01
C HIS A 104 -9.96 16.81 20.42
N LEU A 105 -10.97 16.75 21.28
CA LEU A 105 -12.33 17.17 20.94
C LEU A 105 -12.55 18.55 21.54
N GLU A 106 -12.78 19.53 20.69
CA GLU A 106 -12.97 20.91 21.09
C GLU A 106 -14.41 21.16 21.57
N PRO A 107 -14.66 22.15 22.45
CA PRO A 107 -16.00 22.45 22.95
C PRO A 107 -17.04 22.81 21.87
N ASN A 108 -16.58 23.28 20.71
CA ASN A 108 -17.43 23.60 19.55
C ASN A 108 -17.76 22.37 18.68
N GLY A 109 -17.29 21.18 19.05
CA GLY A 109 -17.51 19.92 18.33
C GLY A 109 -16.46 19.60 17.26
N THR A 110 -15.48 20.47 17.00
CA THR A 110 -14.39 20.16 16.05
C THR A 110 -13.36 19.24 16.68
N VAL A 111 -12.63 18.49 15.84
CA VAL A 111 -11.58 17.56 16.27
C VAL A 111 -10.23 18.04 15.77
N THR A 112 -9.23 18.03 16.64
CA THR A 112 -7.85 18.37 16.31
C THR A 112 -6.97 17.13 16.43
N VAL A 113 -6.24 16.77 15.37
CA VAL A 113 -5.27 15.66 15.34
C VAL A 113 -3.86 16.21 15.19
N GLU A 114 -2.96 15.83 16.09
CA GLU A 114 -1.56 16.26 16.10
C GLU A 114 -0.61 15.07 16.09
N THR A 115 0.41 15.11 15.24
CA THR A 115 1.49 14.10 15.18
C THR A 115 2.69 14.67 14.42
N ASP A 116 3.91 14.22 14.74
CA ASP A 116 5.10 14.64 13.97
C ASP A 116 5.19 13.98 12.58
N MET A 117 4.19 13.15 12.22
CA MET A 117 4.08 12.51 10.90
C MET A 117 4.18 13.56 9.79
N THR A 118 4.81 13.22 8.68
CA THR A 118 4.96 14.13 7.54
C THR A 118 3.99 13.81 6.42
N ASP A 119 3.62 14.83 5.65
CA ASP A 119 3.00 14.67 4.35
C ASP A 119 3.93 15.22 3.27
N ILE A 120 4.52 14.30 2.50
CA ILE A 120 5.45 14.62 1.41
C ILE A 120 4.78 14.49 0.04
N GLY A 121 3.45 14.71 0.00
CA GLY A 121 2.59 14.45 -1.17
C GLY A 121 1.93 13.08 -1.14
N THR A 122 1.95 12.39 0.01
CA THR A 122 1.34 11.07 0.21
C THR A 122 -0.14 11.13 0.63
N GLY A 123 -0.60 12.31 1.07
CA GLY A 123 -1.98 12.55 1.52
C GLY A 123 -2.22 12.16 2.97
N SER A 124 -1.19 12.21 3.82
CA SER A 124 -1.25 11.94 5.26
C SER A 124 -2.27 12.84 5.97
N TYR A 125 -2.35 14.13 5.59
CA TYR A 125 -3.37 15.05 6.15
C TYR A 125 -4.79 14.49 5.93
N THR A 126 -5.10 14.10 4.70
CA THR A 126 -6.44 13.64 4.30
C THR A 126 -6.82 12.34 5.00
N ILE A 127 -5.95 11.33 4.99
CA ILE A 127 -6.29 10.01 5.54
C ILE A 127 -6.40 10.02 7.07
N LEU A 128 -5.67 10.92 7.74
CA LEU A 128 -5.79 11.11 9.18
C LEU A 128 -7.09 11.82 9.55
N ALA A 129 -7.46 12.86 8.80
CA ALA A 129 -8.73 13.53 8.96
C ALA A 129 -9.90 12.55 8.78
N GLN A 130 -9.89 11.78 7.68
CA GLN A 130 -10.89 10.75 7.40
C GLN A 130 -10.99 9.70 8.50
N THR A 131 -9.85 9.26 9.05
CA THR A 131 -9.84 8.25 10.11
C THR A 131 -10.41 8.80 11.41
N ALA A 132 -10.05 10.01 11.82
CA ALA A 132 -10.62 10.62 13.02
C ALA A 132 -12.12 10.92 12.86
N ALA A 133 -12.53 11.44 11.69
CA ALA A 133 -13.93 11.69 11.34
C ALA A 133 -14.80 10.43 11.46
N GLU A 134 -14.38 9.34 10.82
CA GLU A 134 -15.07 8.04 10.85
C GLU A 134 -15.20 7.50 12.28
N MET A 135 -14.12 7.58 13.07
CA MET A 135 -14.08 6.98 14.40
C MET A 135 -14.89 7.77 15.44
N LEU A 136 -14.93 9.10 15.30
CA LEU A 136 -15.64 10.00 16.22
C LEU A 136 -17.05 10.36 15.72
N GLY A 137 -17.40 10.01 14.49
CA GLY A 137 -18.72 10.27 13.91
C GLY A 137 -18.96 11.75 13.62
N VAL A 138 -17.92 12.49 13.23
CA VAL A 138 -18.00 13.91 12.86
C VAL A 138 -17.81 14.11 11.35
N PRO A 139 -18.35 15.17 10.74
CA PRO A 139 -18.06 15.52 9.35
C PRO A 139 -16.55 15.75 9.13
N LEU A 140 -16.06 15.41 7.93
CA LEU A 140 -14.63 15.50 7.59
C LEU A 140 -14.10 16.94 7.73
N GLU A 141 -14.90 17.92 7.34
CA GLU A 141 -14.59 19.34 7.43
C GLU A 141 -14.46 19.88 8.87
N GLN A 142 -14.88 19.10 9.87
CA GLN A 142 -14.71 19.42 11.28
C GLN A 142 -13.42 18.85 11.89
N VAL A 143 -12.56 18.22 11.08
CA VAL A 143 -11.29 17.66 11.54
C VAL A 143 -10.12 18.51 11.04
N ALA A 144 -9.42 19.15 11.98
CA ALA A 144 -8.12 19.78 11.74
C ALA A 144 -6.99 18.78 11.99
N VAL A 145 -5.98 18.78 11.12
CA VAL A 145 -4.80 17.90 11.26
C VAL A 145 -3.54 18.77 11.20
N HIS A 146 -2.67 18.61 12.19
CA HIS A 146 -1.38 19.29 12.29
C HIS A 146 -0.24 18.27 12.28
N LEU A 147 0.68 18.45 11.33
CA LEU A 147 1.73 17.48 10.98
C LEU A 147 3.12 18.11 11.03
N GLY A 148 4.16 17.27 11.19
CA GLY A 148 5.55 17.64 10.93
C GLY A 148 6.22 18.58 11.93
N ASP A 149 5.70 18.67 13.16
CA ASP A 149 6.32 19.43 14.26
C ASP A 149 6.80 18.48 15.36
N SER A 150 8.05 18.63 15.80
CA SER A 150 8.66 17.76 16.82
C SER A 150 8.10 17.97 18.23
N SER A 151 7.29 19.01 18.46
CA SER A 151 6.48 19.18 19.68
C SER A 151 5.26 18.25 19.72
N PHE A 152 4.88 17.65 18.59
CA PHE A 152 3.80 16.68 18.50
C PHE A 152 4.26 15.26 18.84
N PRO A 153 3.33 14.33 19.12
CA PRO A 153 3.70 12.94 19.41
C PRO A 153 4.44 12.26 18.26
N VAL A 154 5.47 11.50 18.64
CA VAL A 154 6.36 10.80 17.72
C VAL A 154 5.62 9.75 16.89
N SER A 155 5.76 9.86 15.58
CA SER A 155 5.28 8.94 14.56
C SER A 155 6.43 8.07 14.02
N ALA A 156 6.11 7.19 13.08
CA ALA A 156 7.11 6.41 12.35
C ALA A 156 7.72 7.20 11.16
N GLY A 157 7.20 8.40 10.87
CA GLY A 157 7.59 9.20 9.70
C GLY A 157 7.24 8.58 8.35
N SER A 158 7.67 9.25 7.28
CA SER A 158 7.45 8.85 5.89
C SER A 158 8.65 8.07 5.34
N GLY A 159 8.68 6.75 5.59
CA GLY A 159 9.73 5.84 5.14
C GLY A 159 9.22 4.41 4.97
N GLY A 160 9.97 3.58 4.24
CA GLY A 160 9.75 2.13 4.17
C GLY A 160 8.34 1.66 3.79
N GLN A 161 7.54 2.55 3.18
CA GLN A 161 6.09 2.43 2.99
C GLN A 161 5.28 2.04 4.24
N TRP A 162 5.81 2.23 5.45
CA TRP A 162 5.04 2.08 6.69
C TRP A 162 4.26 3.36 7.05
N GLY A 163 4.68 4.52 6.51
CA GLY A 163 4.12 5.83 6.85
C GLY A 163 2.64 5.98 6.46
N ARG A 164 2.20 5.31 5.37
CA ARG A 164 0.77 5.24 4.99
C ARG A 164 0.03 4.07 5.64
N GLU A 165 0.74 2.99 5.96
CA GLU A 165 0.12 1.70 6.26
C GLU A 165 -0.20 1.52 7.75
N TYR A 166 -1.50 1.46 8.04
CA TYR A 166 -2.15 0.80 9.19
C TYR A 166 -1.75 1.19 10.61
N LEU A 167 -0.49 1.41 11.00
CA LEU A 167 -0.15 1.53 12.42
C LEU A 167 -0.50 2.90 12.98
N HIS A 168 -0.16 3.97 12.25
CA HIS A 168 -0.53 5.31 12.68
C HIS A 168 -2.06 5.45 12.72
N LEU A 169 -2.77 4.92 11.71
CA LEU A 169 -4.23 4.84 11.71
C LEU A 169 -4.78 3.92 12.81
N ARG A 170 -4.17 2.77 13.11
CA ARG A 170 -4.60 1.88 14.21
C ARG A 170 -4.41 2.52 15.58
N ARG A 171 -3.37 3.35 15.75
CA ARG A 171 -3.17 4.10 16.99
C ARG A 171 -4.17 5.24 17.08
N LEU A 172 -4.37 6.00 16.00
CA LEU A 172 -5.39 7.04 15.92
C LEU A 172 -6.79 6.47 16.21
N ARG A 173 -7.15 5.34 15.59
CA ARG A 173 -8.40 4.61 15.89
C ARG A 173 -8.55 4.28 17.37
N ARG A 174 -7.53 3.70 17.99
CA ARG A 174 -7.54 3.41 19.43
C ARG A 174 -7.68 4.65 20.29
N LEU A 175 -7.02 5.75 19.93
CA LEU A 175 -7.15 7.01 20.65
C LEU A 175 -8.56 7.59 20.52
N CYS A 176 -9.12 7.61 19.30
CA CYS A 176 -10.50 8.03 19.08
C CYS A 176 -11.52 7.14 19.81
N GLU A 177 -11.28 5.83 19.89
CA GLU A 177 -12.09 4.91 20.71
C GLU A 177 -12.04 5.26 22.19
N THR A 178 -10.84 5.54 22.73
CA THR A 178 -10.68 5.99 24.12
C THR A 178 -11.43 7.30 24.35
N SER A 179 -11.22 8.32 23.51
CA SER A 179 -11.90 9.61 23.63
C SER A 179 -13.42 9.49 23.53
N ARG A 180 -13.91 8.63 22.63
CA ARG A 180 -15.35 8.34 22.51
C ARG A 180 -15.91 7.70 23.78
N ASN A 181 -15.18 6.75 24.37
CA ASN A 181 -15.59 6.10 25.62
C ASN A 181 -15.59 7.08 26.79
N ASP A 182 -14.61 7.97 26.89
CA ASP A 182 -14.55 9.01 27.92
C ASP A 182 -15.74 9.99 27.81
N CYS A 183 -16.11 10.37 26.59
CA CYS A 183 -17.28 11.22 26.33
C CYS A 183 -18.62 10.52 26.64
N LEU A 184 -18.70 9.20 26.47
CA LEU A 184 -19.90 8.42 26.78
C LEU A 184 -20.00 8.07 28.26
N GLY A 185 -18.87 7.81 28.93
CA GLY A 185 -18.80 7.48 30.35
C GLY A 185 -19.03 8.68 31.29
N SER A 186 -18.86 9.91 30.80
CA SER A 186 -19.13 11.15 31.53
C SER A 186 -20.62 11.59 31.52
N ARG A 187 -21.51 10.80 30.92
CA ARG A 187 -22.98 11.03 30.89
C ARG A 187 -23.78 10.23 31.93
N VAL A 188 -23.14 9.76 33.02
CA VAL A 188 -23.82 9.09 34.15
C VAL A 188 -23.63 9.91 35.42
#